data_AF-A0A7J9IQF2-F1
#
_entry.id   AF-A0A7J9IQF2-F1
#
_cell.length_a   1.000
_cell.length_b   1.000
_cell.length_c   1.000
_cell.angle_alpha   90.00
_cell.angle_beta   90.00
_cell.angle_gamma   90.00
#
_symmetry.space_group_name_H-M   'P 1'
#
loop_
_entity.id
_entity.type
_entity.pdbx_description
1 polymer ?
#
loop_
_entity_poly.entity_id
_entity_poly.type
_entity_poly.pdbx_seq_one_letter_code
_entity_poly.pdbx_strand_id
1 'polypeptide(L)' 'MAIVGGRGAFRMAKGFALLRATSSNATTGNANLEFNVTLYHY' A
#
# COMPACT_ATOMS: atom_id res chain seq x y z
N MET A 1 2.25 3.38 5.60
CA MET A 1 1.27 4.37 5.09
C MET A 1 -0.11 4.06 5.64
N ALA A 2 -0.96 5.05 5.87
CA ALA A 2 -2.31 4.84 6.41
C ALA A 2 -3.34 4.67 5.27
N ILE A 3 -4.30 3.76 5.44
CA ILE A 3 -5.50 3.67 4.57
C ILE A 3 -6.51 4.68 5.07
N VAL A 4 -6.78 5.72 4.28
CA VAL A 4 -7.66 6.85 4.65
C VAL A 4 -9.12 6.66 4.22
N GLY A 5 -9.44 5.53 3.58
CA GLY A 5 -10.79 5.18 3.16
C GLY A 5 -10.79 4.16 2.02
N GLY A 6 -11.98 3.70 1.65
CA GLY A 6 -12.19 2.78 0.54
C GLY A 6 -13.63 2.80 0.05
N ARG A 7 -13.86 2.23 -1.15
CA ARG A 7 -15.16 2.16 -1.82
C ARG A 7 -15.47 0.70 -2.19
N GLY A 8 -16.74 0.42 -2.52
CA GLY A 8 -17.18 -0.93 -2.92
C GLY A 8 -16.97 -1.95 -1.80
N ALA A 9 -16.28 -3.05 -2.11
CA ALA A 9 -15.94 -4.09 -1.15
C ALA A 9 -15.10 -3.59 0.04
N PHE A 10 -14.42 -2.45 -0.10
CA PHE A 10 -13.62 -1.84 0.97
C PHE A 10 -14.29 -0.57 1.53
N ARG A 11 -15.62 -0.49 1.50
CA ARG A 11 -16.35 0.67 2.02
C ARG A 11 -16.03 0.85 3.51
N MET A 12 -15.70 2.09 3.88
CA MET A 12 -15.26 2.46 5.25
C MET A 12 -13.96 1.77 5.69
N ALA A 13 -13.09 1.37 4.75
CA ALA A 13 -11.83 0.72 5.09
C ALA A 13 -10.93 1.59 5.97
N LYS A 14 -10.40 0.99 7.04
CA LYS A 14 -9.42 1.59 7.95
C LYS A 14 -8.30 0.60 8.22
N GLY A 15 -7.06 1.04 8.11
CA GLY A 15 -5.90 0.15 8.22
C GLY A 15 -4.59 0.82 7.84
N PHE A 16 -3.59 0.01 7.56
CA PHE A 16 -2.26 0.47 7.19
C PHE A 16 -1.62 -0.42 6.12
N ALA A 17 -0.72 0.17 5.35
CA ALA A 17 0.10 -0.50 4.36
C ALA A 17 1.58 -0.40 4.78
N LEU A 18 2.25 -1.53 4.82
CA LEU A 18 3.70 -1.64 4.97
C LEU A 18 4.34 -1.65 3.58
N LEU A 19 5.32 -0.78 3.39
CA LEU A 19 6.08 -0.66 2.16
C LEU A 19 7.46 -1.25 2.38
N ARG A 20 7.91 -2.12 1.46
CA ARG A 20 9.29 -2.59 1.40
C ARG A 20 9.81 -2.44 -0.03
N ALA A 21 10.92 -1.73 -0.20
CA ALA A 21 11.61 -1.70 -1.49
C ALA A 21 12.41 -3.00 -1.66
N THR A 22 12.11 -3.73 -2.73
CA THR A 22 12.82 -4.97 -3.09
C THR A 22 13.99 -4.69 -4.03
N SER A 23 13.85 -3.69 -4.91
CA SER A 23 14.95 -3.15 -5.70
C SER A 23 14.69 -1.68 -6.04
N SER A 24 15.76 -0.90 -6.18
CA SER A 24 15.69 0.49 -6.63
C SER A 24 16.92 0.82 -7.47
N ASN A 25 16.69 1.22 -8.71
CA ASN A 25 17.71 1.72 -9.62
C ASN A 25 17.58 3.24 -9.74
N ALA A 26 18.46 3.98 -9.08
CA ALA A 26 18.42 5.43 -9.04
C ALA A 26 18.77 6.09 -10.39
N THR A 27 19.55 5.41 -11.24
CA THR A 27 19.98 5.95 -12.54
C THR A 27 18.85 5.98 -13.56
N THR A 28 17.97 4.97 -13.53
CA THR A 28 16.80 4.88 -14.41
C THR A 28 15.50 5.33 -13.73
N GLY A 29 15.50 5.46 -12.40
CA GLY A 29 14.32 5.79 -11.59
C GLY A 29 13.37 4.62 -11.34
N ASN A 30 13.73 3.40 -11.78
CA ASN A 30 12.88 2.23 -11.60
C ASN A 30 13.03 1.66 -10.19
N ALA A 31 11.91 1.28 -9.57
CA ALA A 31 11.92 0.58 -8.30
C ALA A 31 10.83 -0.48 -8.26
N ASN A 32 11.16 -1.61 -7.65
CA ASN A 32 10.19 -2.63 -7.30
C ASN A 32 9.85 -2.47 -5.81
N LEU A 33 8.57 -2.32 -5.53
CA LEU A 33 8.05 -2.08 -4.20
C LEU A 33 7.04 -3.18 -3.86
N GLU A 34 7.25 -3.82 -2.73
CA GLU A 34 6.31 -4.76 -2.15
C GLU A 34 5.42 -4.01 -1.15
N PHE A 35 4.12 -4.24 -1.26
CA PHE A 35 3.12 -3.67 -0.37
C PHE A 35 2.38 -4.79 0.35
N ASN A 36 2.48 -4.79 1.69
CA ASN A 36 1.63 -5.62 2.53
C ASN A 36 0.58 -4.74 3.18
N VAL A 37 -0.69 -4.95 2.83
CA VAL A 37 -1.81 -4.10 3.27
C VAL A 37 -2.69 -4.89 4.21
N THR A 38 -2.91 -4.35 5.41
CA THR A 38 -3.85 -4.89 6.38
C THR A 38 -4.91 -3.84 6.70
N LEU A 39 -6.17 -4.18 6.46
CA LEU A 39 -7.30 -3.29 6.70
C LEU A 39 -8.53 -4.07 7.16
N TYR A 40 -9.40 -3.36 7.87
CA TYR A 40 -10.75 -3.78 8.20
C TYR A 40 -11.75 -2.92 7.42
N HIS A 41 -12.88 -3.52 7.01
CA HIS A 41 -13.97 -2.84 6.30
C HIS A 41 -15.33 -3.43 6.74
N TYR A 42 -16.42 -2.77 6.34
CA TYR A 42 -17.81 -3.22 6.58
C TYR A 42 -18.33 -4.12 5.45
#